data_AF-A0A7C3I0Y1-F1
#
_entry.id   AF-A0A7C3I0Y1-F1
#
_cell.length_a   1.000
_cell.length_b   1.000
_cell.length_c   1.000
_cell.angle_alpha   90.00
_cell.angle_beta   90.00
_cell.angle_gamma   90.00
#
_symmetry.space_group_name_H-M   'P 1'
#
loop_
_entity.id
_entity.type
_entity.pdbx_description
1 polymer ?
#
loop_
_entity_poly.entity_id
_entity_poly.type
_entity_poly.pdbx_seq_one_letter_code
_entity_poly.pdbx_strand_id
1 'polypeptide(L)'
;MTAEVFRRMPYAEAEAKAQKVLVDGYGEGLVLQGNAGYYALYYLFGLLGLRAPVPSHPPDWVAGPQSELVFMEPYQMAHWLEANGYNLFINESK
;
A
#
# COMPACT_ATOMS: atom_id res chain seq x y z
N MET A 1 8.77 -8.84 12.31
CA MET A 1 7.36 -8.44 12.59
C MET A 1 6.40 -9.39 11.87
N THR A 2 5.19 -9.58 12.40
CA THR A 2 4.14 -10.46 11.83
C THR A 2 3.04 -9.64 11.16
N ALA A 3 2.15 -10.28 10.39
CA ALA A 3 1.04 -9.62 9.71
C ALA A 3 0.12 -8.84 10.66
N GLU A 4 -0.15 -9.36 11.87
CA GLU A 4 -1.00 -8.69 12.86
C GLU A 4 -0.37 -7.38 13.37
N VAL A 5 0.96 -7.37 13.57
CA VAL A 5 1.69 -6.16 13.95
C VAL A 5 1.56 -5.11 12.85
N PHE A 6 1.75 -5.51 11.59
CA PHE A 6 1.66 -4.58 10.46
C PHE A 6 0.27 -3.98 10.28
N ARG A 7 -0.82 -4.74 10.52
CA ARG A 7 -2.21 -4.23 10.46
C ARG A 7 -2.53 -3.11 11.44
N ARG A 8 -1.69 -2.89 12.46
CA ARG A 8 -1.87 -1.85 13.47
C ARG A 8 -0.74 -0.81 13.45
N MET A 9 0.20 -0.92 12.52
CA MET A 9 1.40 -0.07 12.50
C MET A 9 1.06 1.35 12.03
N PRO A 10 1.29 2.38 12.85
CA PRO A 10 1.07 3.77 12.43
C PRO A 10 1.92 4.15 11.23
N TYR A 11 1.40 5.02 10.37
CA TYR A 11 2.12 5.50 9.18
C TYR A 11 3.53 6.01 9.52
N ALA A 12 3.68 6.87 10.54
CA ALA A 12 4.99 7.44 10.89
C ALA A 12 6.00 6.37 11.36
N GLU A 13 5.52 5.28 11.95
CA GLU A 13 6.38 4.15 12.31
C GLU A 13 6.76 3.31 11.08
N ALA A 14 5.79 3.08 10.18
CA ALA A 14 6.00 2.30 8.98
C ALA A 14 6.93 3.01 7.98
N GLU A 15 6.74 4.32 7.80
CA GLU A 15 7.52 5.16 6.87
C GLU A 15 9.00 5.13 7.24
N ALA A 16 9.33 5.27 8.53
CA ALA A 16 10.69 5.21 9.04
C ALA A 16 11.39 3.84 8.80
N LYS A 17 10.62 2.79 8.53
CA LYS A 17 11.09 1.41 8.33
C LYS A 17 10.93 0.92 6.88
N ALA A 18 10.33 1.72 6.01
CA ALA A 18 9.99 1.33 4.66
C ALA A 18 11.26 1.12 3.83
N GLN A 19 11.35 -0.03 3.16
CA GLN A 19 12.42 -0.31 2.19
C GLN A 19 12.08 0.24 0.81
N LYS A 20 10.79 0.39 0.53
CA LYS A 20 10.26 0.99 -0.69
C LYS A 20 8.94 1.69 -0.39
N VAL A 21 8.71 2.82 -1.03
CA VAL A 21 7.45 3.56 -1.01
C VAL A 21 6.85 3.53 -2.42
N LEU A 22 5.56 3.18 -2.50
CA LEU A 22 4.77 3.14 -3.73
C LEU A 22 3.70 4.23 -3.63
N VAL A 23 3.49 5.03 -4.67
CA VAL A 23 2.53 6.16 -4.62
C VAL A 23 1.61 6.13 -5.84
N ASP A 24 0.32 6.39 -5.62
CA ASP A 24 -0.68 6.42 -6.71
C ASP A 24 -1.55 7.68 -6.76
N GLY A 25 -1.28 8.66 -5.90
CA GLY A 25 -2.03 9.91 -5.80
C GLY A 25 -3.28 9.82 -4.92
N TYR A 26 -3.71 8.62 -4.53
CA TYR A 26 -4.78 8.40 -3.56
C TYR A 26 -4.27 7.86 -2.22
N GLY A 27 -3.13 7.19 -2.23
CA GLY A 27 -2.50 6.63 -1.06
C GLY A 27 -1.03 6.27 -1.30
N GLU A 28 -0.44 5.70 -0.25
CA GLU A 28 0.94 5.24 -0.25
C GLU A 28 1.04 3.79 0.23
N GLY A 29 1.77 2.98 -0.53
CA GLY A 29 2.14 1.61 -0.17
C GLY A 29 3.56 1.58 0.38
N LEU A 30 3.71 1.29 1.67
CA LEU A 30 5.00 1.13 2.33
C LEU A 30 5.38 -0.35 2.36
N VAL A 31 6.51 -0.72 1.75
CA VAL A 31 7.02 -2.09 1.74
C VAL A 31 7.99 -2.29 2.89
N LEU A 32 7.66 -3.21 3.80
CA LEU A 32 8.43 -3.53 4.99
C LEU A 32 8.82 -5.02 5.02
N GLN A 33 9.98 -5.32 5.62
CA GLN A 33 10.42 -6.69 5.84
C GLN A 33 9.85 -7.25 7.15
N GLY A 34 9.10 -8.35 7.05
CA GLY A 34 8.59 -9.13 8.17
C GLY A 34 9.35 -10.44 8.36
N ASN A 35 8.94 -11.22 9.36
CA ASN A 35 9.59 -12.51 9.67
C ASN A 35 9.35 -13.57 8.59
N ALA A 36 8.25 -13.45 7.85
CA ALA A 36 7.82 -14.42 6.83
C ALA A 36 8.03 -13.94 5.39
N GLY A 37 8.68 -12.78 5.19
CA GLY A 37 8.84 -12.14 3.89
C GLY A 37 8.46 -10.66 3.92
N TYR A 38 8.29 -10.07 2.74
CA TYR A 38 7.92 -8.67 2.56
C TYR A 38 6.41 -8.47 2.64
N TYR A 39 6.02 -7.34 3.22
CA TYR A 39 4.64 -6.90 3.34
C TYR A 39 4.51 -5.50 2.77
N ALA A 40 3.42 -5.23 2.05
CA ALA A 40 3.06 -3.88 1.65
C ALA A 40 1.89 -3.39 2.51
N LEU A 41 2.08 -2.28 3.18
CA LEU A 41 1.10 -1.60 4.02
C LEU A 41 0.60 -0.38 3.26
N TYR A 42 -0.68 -0.37 2.90
CA TYR A 42 -1.27 0.71 2.12
C TYR A 42 -2.06 1.66 3.03
N TYR A 43 -1.79 2.95 2.89
CA TYR A 43 -2.41 4.05 3.63
C TYR A 43 -3.13 4.96 2.64
N LEU A 44 -4.45 4.95 2.69
CA LEU A 44 -5.34 5.71 1.84
C LEU A 44 -5.66 7.05 2.50
N PHE A 45 -5.41 8.15 1.80
CA PHE A 45 -5.65 9.51 2.36
C PHE A 45 -6.23 10.50 1.34
N GLY A 46 -5.99 10.31 0.05
CA GLY A 46 -6.52 11.17 -1.01
C GLY A 46 -8.05 11.17 -1.07
N LEU A 47 -8.69 10.02 -0.83
CA LEU A 47 -10.16 9.93 -0.75
C LEU A 47 -10.74 10.65 0.48
N LEU A 48 -9.90 10.99 1.47
CA LEU A 48 -10.27 11.80 2.62
C LEU A 48 -10.00 13.31 2.40
N GLY A 49 -9.59 13.71 1.19
CA GLY A 49 -9.21 15.08 0.85
C GLY A 49 -7.86 15.51 1.46
N LEU A 50 -7.07 14.56 1.95
CA LEU A 50 -5.76 14.83 2.54
C LEU A 50 -4.67 14.76 1.47
N ARG A 51 -3.57 15.49 1.70
CA ARG A 51 -2.38 15.46 0.83
C ARG A 51 -1.32 14.46 1.29
N ALA A 52 -1.46 13.96 2.52
CA ALA A 52 -0.54 13.03 3.15
C ALA A 52 -1.31 12.20 4.19
N PRO A 53 -0.83 11.00 4.53
CA PRO A 53 -1.45 10.16 5.54
C PRO A 53 -1.27 10.76 6.94
N VAL A 54 -2.25 10.52 7.82
CA VAL A 54 -2.16 10.94 9.22
C VAL A 54 -1.10 10.07 9.92
N PRO A 55 -0.10 10.64 10.62
CA PRO A 55 1.00 9.89 11.23
C PRO A 55 0.59 8.70 12.10
N SER A 56 -0.55 8.82 12.79
CA SER A 56 -1.10 7.80 13.69
C SER A 56 -2.02 6.79 13.00
N HIS A 57 -2.35 6.97 11.72
CA HIS A 57 -3.30 6.11 11.02
C HIS A 57 -2.70 4.72 10.80
N PRO A 58 -3.42 3.63 11.11
CA PRO A 58 -3.00 2.29 10.73
C PRO A 58 -3.19 2.09 9.20
N PRO A 59 -2.61 1.06 8.58
CA PRO A 59 -2.83 0.82 7.17
C PRO A 59 -4.28 0.39 6.91
N ASP A 60 -4.85 0.87 5.82
CA ASP A 60 -6.17 0.47 5.33
C ASP A 60 -6.13 -0.93 4.69
N TRP A 61 -4.96 -1.32 4.19
CA TRP A 61 -4.74 -2.65 3.62
C TRP A 61 -3.33 -3.17 3.88
N VAL A 62 -3.19 -4.48 4.08
CA VAL A 62 -1.88 -5.15 4.22
C VAL A 62 -1.82 -6.33 3.25
N ALA A 63 -0.88 -6.29 2.31
CA ALA A 63 -0.59 -7.36 1.36
C ALA A 63 0.66 -8.16 1.76
N GLY A 64 0.70 -9.44 1.38
CA GLY A 64 1.80 -10.36 1.66
C GLY A 64 1.48 -11.42 2.73
N PRO A 65 2.48 -12.18 3.20
CA PRO A 65 3.90 -12.05 2.86
C PRO A 65 4.21 -12.43 1.41
N GLN A 66 5.22 -11.79 0.82
CA GLN A 66 5.88 -12.25 -0.40
C GLN A 66 7.35 -12.59 -0.13
N SER A 67 7.87 -13.60 -0.81
CA SER A 67 9.29 -14.01 -0.69
C SER A 67 10.25 -13.01 -1.33
N GLU A 68 9.78 -12.24 -2.31
CA GLU A 68 10.55 -11.23 -3.03
C GLU A 68 9.86 -9.87 -2.98
N LEU A 69 10.59 -8.79 -3.25
CA LEU A 69 10.08 -7.41 -3.23
C LEU A 69 9.32 -7.07 -4.52
N VAL A 70 8.34 -7.88 -4.89
CA VAL A 70 7.57 -7.76 -6.14
C VAL A 70 6.22 -7.11 -5.85
N PHE A 71 6.25 -5.85 -5.43
CA PHE A 71 5.06 -5.01 -5.32
C PHE A 71 5.08 -3.99 -6.46
N MET A 72 4.13 -4.15 -7.39
CA MET A 72 3.94 -3.23 -8.50
C MET A 72 3.45 -1.88 -7.99
N GLU A 73 3.87 -0.80 -8.64
CA GLU A 73 3.25 0.52 -8.39
C GLU A 73 1.75 0.42 -8.70
N PRO A 74 0.86 1.12 -7.98
CA PRO A 74 -0.57 0.88 -8.15
C PRO A 74 -1.08 1.24 -9.56
N TYR A 75 -0.48 2.22 -10.24
CA TYR A 75 -0.75 2.48 -11.67
C TYR A 75 -0.36 1.31 -12.59
N GLN A 76 0.77 0.65 -12.30
CA GLN A 76 1.19 -0.54 -13.04
C GLN A 76 0.26 -1.73 -12.77
N MET A 77 -0.29 -1.83 -11.56
CA MET A 77 -1.32 -2.82 -11.22
C MET A 77 -2.59 -2.58 -12.04
N ALA A 78 -3.04 -1.33 -12.17
CA ALA A 78 -4.22 -1.01 -12.99
C ALA A 78 -4.03 -1.43 -14.45
N HIS A 79 -2.91 -1.04 -15.06
CA HIS A 79 -2.54 -1.47 -16.43
C HIS A 79 -2.42 -2.98 -16.57
N TRP A 80 -1.80 -3.66 -15.60
CA TRP A 80 -1.67 -5.11 -15.62
C TRP A 80 -3.04 -5.79 -15.56
N LEU A 81 -3.96 -5.30 -14.71
CA LEU A 81 -5.32 -5.83 -14.59
C LEU A 81 -6.08 -5.65 -15.91
N GLU A 82 -6.05 -4.48 -16.52
CA GLU A 82 -6.66 -4.23 -17.83
C GLU A 82 -6.06 -5.15 -18.91
N ALA A 83 -4.73 -5.24 -18.98
CA ALA A 83 -4.03 -6.08 -19.95
C ALA A 83 -4.31 -7.57 -19.79
N ASN A 84 -4.71 -8.02 -18.59
CA ASN A 84 -5.07 -9.40 -18.29
C ASN A 84 -6.60 -9.64 -18.29
N GLY A 85 -7.39 -8.69 -18.81
CA GLY A 85 -8.83 -8.86 -19.03
C GLY A 85 -9.69 -8.67 -17.78
N TYR A 86 -9.14 -8.09 -16.72
CA TYR A 86 -9.92 -7.69 -15.55
C TYR A 86 -10.57 -6.33 -15.82
N ASN A 87 -11.90 -6.26 -15.75
CA ASN A 87 -12.63 -4.99 -15.84
C ASN A 87 -12.42 -4.21 -14.54
N LEU A 88 -11.66 -3.12 -14.62
CA LEU A 88 -11.55 -2.15 -13.55
C LEU A 88 -12.72 -1.17 -13.61
N PHE A 89 -13.61 -1.24 -12.62
CA PHE A 89 -14.54 -0.14 -12.34
C PHE A 89 -13.79 0.91 -11.53
N ILE A 90 -12.98 1.73 -12.21
CA ILE A 90 -12.46 2.95 -11.59
C ILE A 90 -13.63 3.93 -11.55
N ASN A 91 -14.09 4.23 -10.33
CA ASN A 91 -15.13 5.23 -10.15
C ASN A 91 -14.48 6.61 -10.36
N GLU A 92 -14.45 7.07 -11.61
CA GLU A 92 -13.99 8.41 -12.00
C GLU A 92 -14.98 9.48 -11.52
N SER A 93 -15.10 9.66 -10.21
CA SER A 93 -15.84 10.79 -9.65
C SER A 93 -14.95 12.02 -9.69
N LYS A 94 -15.27 12.91 -10.63
CA LYS A 94 -14.71 14.26 -10.81
C LYS A 94 -14.83 15.14 -9.58
#